data_AF-A0AAN8Z879-F1
#
_entry.id   AF-A0AAN8Z879-F1
#
_cell.length_a   1.000
_cell.length_b   1.000
_cell.length_c   1.000
_cell.angle_alpha   90.00
_cell.angle_beta   90.00
_cell.angle_gamma   90.00
#
_symmetry.space_group_name_H-M   'P 1'
#
loop_
_entity.id
_entity.type
_entity.pdbx_description
1 polymer ?
#
loop_
_entity_poly.entity_id
_entity_poly.type
_entity_poly.pdbx_seq_one_letter_code
_entity_poly.pdbx_strand_id
1 'polypeptide(L)'
;MFPILFLLLSTLFTPSFSTHNAHPKIINPQITVMGVVYCDICSNNTFTRHSYFIPGVEVEINCKFKAVSPRTVEQIEFSANRTTNRFGMYKLEIPSVDGIQCATESALESSCQASLMWTSSSSCNVPGYRTTTNEIAIKSERDNVCFYSLSALNYRPNQINKALCGN
;
A
#
# COMPACT_ATOMS: atom_id res chain seq x y z
N MET A 1 -48.95 -14.12 -59.49
CA MET A 1 -47.77 -14.94 -59.14
C MET A 1 -46.55 -14.03 -59.30
N PHE A 2 -45.82 -13.49 -58.33
CA PHE A 2 -45.82 -13.49 -56.86
C PHE A 2 -44.95 -12.26 -56.44
N PRO A 3 -45.45 -11.00 -56.37
CA PRO A 3 -44.61 -9.87 -55.90
C PRO A 3 -44.57 -9.76 -54.37
N ILE A 4 -45.46 -10.47 -53.68
CA ILE A 4 -45.58 -10.46 -52.21
C ILE A 4 -44.55 -11.41 -51.54
N LEU A 5 -44.01 -12.38 -52.29
CA LEU A 5 -43.09 -13.38 -51.74
C LEU A 5 -41.67 -12.84 -51.50
N PHE A 6 -41.26 -11.79 -52.21
CA PHE A 6 -39.91 -11.22 -52.08
C PHE A 6 -39.74 -10.30 -50.86
N LEU A 7 -40.81 -9.69 -50.36
CA LEU A 7 -40.78 -8.81 -49.18
C LEU A 7 -40.72 -9.57 -47.84
N LEU A 8 -41.06 -10.86 -47.84
CA LEU A 8 -41.01 -11.72 -46.66
C LEU A 8 -39.63 -12.36 -46.44
N LEU A 9 -38.73 -12.32 -47.43
CA LEU A 9 -37.41 -12.97 -47.32
C LEU A 9 -36.31 -12.04 -46.80
N SER A 10 -36.54 -10.72 -46.81
CA SER A 10 -35.57 -9.71 -46.38
C SER A 10 -35.54 -9.45 -44.86
N THR A 11 -36.42 -10.05 -44.08
CA THR A 11 -36.48 -9.87 -42.61
C THR A 11 -35.68 -10.89 -41.81
N LEU A 12 -34.99 -11.84 -42.46
CA LEU A 12 -34.28 -12.93 -41.77
C LEU A 12 -32.79 -12.70 -41.52
N PHE A 13 -32.23 -11.55 -41.92
CA PHE A 13 -30.85 -11.19 -41.63
C PHE A 13 -30.78 -10.02 -40.64
N THR A 14 -31.24 -10.24 -39.42
CA THR A 14 -30.76 -9.46 -38.29
C THR A 14 -29.39 -10.05 -37.90
N PRO A 15 -28.26 -9.32 -38.04
CA PRO A 15 -27.02 -9.78 -37.43
C PRO A 15 -27.27 -9.80 -35.93
N SER A 16 -27.29 -11.00 -35.36
CA SER A 16 -27.23 -11.17 -33.91
C SER A 16 -25.90 -10.57 -33.47
N PHE A 17 -25.90 -9.29 -33.11
CA PHE A 17 -24.85 -8.71 -32.31
C PHE A 17 -24.92 -9.43 -30.97
N SER A 18 -24.22 -10.56 -30.87
CA SER A 18 -23.80 -11.09 -29.58
C SER A 18 -22.98 -9.99 -28.94
N THR A 19 -23.63 -9.16 -28.13
CA THR A 19 -22.96 -8.48 -27.05
C THR A 19 -22.46 -9.58 -26.13
N HIS A 20 -21.30 -10.14 -26.46
CA HIS A 20 -20.45 -10.72 -25.44
C HIS A 20 -20.27 -9.59 -24.44
N ASN A 21 -21.00 -9.66 -23.33
CA ASN A 21 -20.67 -8.94 -22.13
C ASN A 21 -19.28 -9.46 -21.75
N ALA A 22 -18.24 -8.89 -22.37
CA ALA A 22 -16.89 -9.03 -21.91
C ALA A 22 -16.94 -8.43 -20.51
N HIS A 23 -17.07 -9.32 -19.52
CA HIS A 23 -16.97 -8.91 -18.14
C HIS A 23 -15.67 -8.10 -18.06
N PRO A 24 -15.73 -6.84 -17.61
CA PRO A 24 -14.54 -5.99 -17.59
C PRO A 24 -13.45 -6.78 -16.87
N LYS A 25 -12.33 -7.01 -17.55
CA LYS A 25 -11.19 -7.73 -16.96
C LYS A 25 -10.74 -6.88 -15.78
N ILE A 26 -11.07 -7.30 -14.56
CA ILE A 26 -10.67 -6.59 -13.34
C ILE A 26 -9.15 -6.71 -13.29
N ILE A 27 -8.46 -5.61 -13.57
CA ILE A 27 -7.01 -5.55 -13.42
C ILE A 27 -6.76 -5.21 -11.95
N ASN A 28 -6.34 -6.20 -11.17
CA ASN A 28 -6.03 -5.98 -9.77
C ASN A 28 -4.80 -5.07 -9.65
N PRO A 29 -4.84 -4.05 -8.79
CA PRO A 29 -3.75 -3.11 -8.70
C PRO A 29 -2.54 -3.74 -8.02
N GLN A 30 -1.33 -3.32 -8.42
CA GLN A 30 -0.11 -3.61 -7.67
C GLN A 30 -0.13 -2.80 -6.37
N ILE A 31 0.31 -3.38 -5.25
CA ILE A 31 0.32 -2.69 -3.97
C ILE A 31 1.76 -2.37 -3.57
N THR A 32 1.99 -1.11 -3.22
CA THR A 32 3.25 -0.62 -2.68
C THR A 32 3.03 -0.10 -1.27
N VAL A 33 3.71 -0.71 -0.31
CA VAL A 33 3.70 -0.28 1.10
C VAL A 33 5.05 0.39 1.39
N MET A 34 5.03 1.59 1.93
CA MET A 34 6.25 2.35 2.19
C MET A 34 6.14 3.20 3.45
N GLY A 35 7.29 3.50 4.03
CA GLY A 35 7.42 4.42 5.13
C GLY A 35 8.87 4.77 5.37
N VAL A 36 9.12 5.56 6.41
CA VAL A 36 10.47 6.06 6.71
C VAL A 36 10.82 5.83 8.18
N VAL A 37 12.10 5.63 8.43
CA VAL A 37 12.68 5.60 9.77
C VAL A 37 13.69 6.74 9.89
N TYR A 38 13.56 7.52 10.96
CA TYR A 38 14.47 8.61 11.26
C TYR A 38 14.97 8.56 12.71
N CYS A 39 16.06 9.27 12.95
CA CYS A 39 16.57 9.54 14.28
C CYS A 39 15.94 10.84 14.79
N ASP A 40 15.19 10.73 15.87
CA ASP A 40 14.75 11.86 16.66
C ASP A 40 15.79 12.21 17.71
N ILE A 41 16.76 13.06 17.32
CA ILE A 41 17.85 13.48 18.21
C ILE A 41 17.32 14.12 19.50
N CYS A 42 16.18 14.81 19.44
CA CYS A 42 15.64 15.55 20.57
C CYS A 42 14.60 14.77 21.37
N SER A 43 14.28 13.53 20.98
CA SER A 43 13.35 12.65 21.71
C SER A 43 11.95 13.25 21.91
N ASN A 44 11.50 14.08 20.97
CA ASN A 44 10.18 14.71 20.96
C ASN A 44 9.09 13.86 20.28
N ASN A 45 9.44 12.66 19.79
CA ASN A 45 8.64 11.79 18.94
C ASN A 45 8.08 12.49 17.69
N THR A 46 8.82 13.47 17.16
CA THR A 46 8.44 14.21 15.96
C THR A 46 9.67 14.49 15.11
N PHE A 47 9.48 14.70 13.80
CA PHE A 47 10.58 15.06 12.92
C PHE A 47 10.94 16.53 13.14
N THR A 48 12.19 16.80 13.49
CA THR A 48 12.69 18.15 13.75
C THR A 48 13.80 18.53 12.78
N ARG A 49 14.28 19.78 12.84
CA ARG A 49 15.42 20.24 12.05
C ARG A 49 16.70 19.40 12.26
N HIS A 50 16.85 18.80 13.44
CA HIS A 50 18.01 17.99 13.78
C HIS A 50 17.81 16.50 13.49
N SER A 51 16.60 16.10 13.11
CA SER A 51 16.32 14.72 12.73
C SER A 51 17.01 14.36 11.41
N TYR A 52 17.43 13.10 11.30
CA TYR A 52 18.02 12.56 10.08
C TYR A 52 17.50 11.15 9.82
N PHE A 53 17.43 10.76 8.55
CA PHE A 53 16.97 9.43 8.17
C PHE A 53 18.01 8.35 8.48
N ILE A 54 17.57 7.19 8.99
CA ILE A 54 18.48 6.11 9.39
C ILE A 54 18.46 5.01 8.31
N PRO A 55 19.57 4.78 7.59
CA PRO A 55 19.70 3.64 6.69
C PRO A 55 19.99 2.34 7.45
N GLY A 56 19.70 1.19 6.84
CA GLY A 56 20.06 -0.10 7.40
C GLY A 56 19.21 -0.57 8.59
N VAL A 57 18.09 0.09 8.87
CA VAL A 57 17.13 -0.34 9.89
C VAL A 57 16.30 -1.48 9.34
N GLU A 58 16.22 -2.58 10.07
CA GLU A 58 15.28 -3.66 9.80
C GLU A 58 13.90 -3.32 10.39
N VAL A 59 12.89 -3.41 9.53
CA VAL A 59 11.49 -3.23 9.89
C VAL A 59 10.70 -4.46 9.44
N GLU A 60 9.77 -4.89 10.27
CA GLU A 60 8.78 -5.89 9.90
C GLU A 60 7.53 -5.17 9.39
N ILE A 61 7.07 -5.51 8.20
CA ILE A 61 5.83 -4.98 7.61
C ILE A 61 4.79 -6.09 7.64
N ASN A 62 3.63 -5.81 8.23
CA ASN A 62 2.49 -6.70 8.31
C ASN A 62 1.28 -6.02 7.68
N CYS A 63 0.69 -6.64 6.67
CA CYS A 63 -0.50 -6.16 5.98
C CYS A 63 -1.60 -7.21 5.98
N LYS A 64 -2.84 -6.75 6.08
CA LYS A 64 -4.06 -7.53 6.04
C LYS A 64 -4.96 -6.92 4.99
N PHE A 65 -5.27 -7.66 3.93
CA PHE A 65 -6.16 -7.20 2.87
C PHE A 65 -7.43 -8.00 2.86
N LYS A 66 -8.54 -7.31 2.67
CA LYS A 66 -9.83 -7.95 2.35
C LYS A 66 -9.86 -8.24 0.86
N ALA A 67 -9.96 -9.51 0.51
CA ALA A 67 -10.19 -9.95 -0.86
C ALA A 67 -11.67 -10.31 -1.02
N VAL A 68 -12.33 -9.68 -1.99
CA VAL A 68 -13.74 -9.94 -2.30
C VAL A 68 -13.82 -10.72 -3.59
N SER A 69 -14.31 -11.96 -3.52
CA SER A 69 -14.68 -12.77 -4.67
C SER A 69 -16.21 -12.87 -4.79
N PRO A 70 -16.76 -13.27 -5.95
CA PRO A 70 -18.21 -13.46 -6.10
C PRO A 70 -18.83 -14.50 -5.14
N ARG A 71 -18.00 -15.35 -4.50
CA ARG A 71 -18.47 -16.46 -3.66
C ARG A 71 -18.03 -16.35 -2.21
N THR A 72 -16.96 -15.64 -1.92
CA THR A 72 -16.31 -15.59 -0.60
C THR A 72 -15.72 -14.22 -0.32
N VAL A 73 -15.69 -13.86 0.96
CA VAL A 73 -14.87 -12.77 1.48
C VAL A 73 -13.72 -13.42 2.22
N GLU A 74 -12.50 -13.17 1.77
CA GLU A 74 -11.28 -13.74 2.32
C GLU A 74 -10.38 -12.63 2.87
N GLN A 75 -9.56 -12.97 3.87
CA GLN A 75 -8.56 -12.08 4.42
C GLN A 75 -7.18 -12.64 4.09
N ILE A 76 -6.36 -11.84 3.43
CA ILE A 76 -5.02 -12.22 2.98
C ILE A 76 -4.00 -11.44 3.80
N GLU A 77 -3.07 -12.15 4.42
CA GLU A 77 -2.01 -11.54 5.22
C GLU A 77 -0.66 -11.60 4.50
N PHE A 78 0.06 -10.48 4.51
CA PHE A 78 1.42 -10.38 4.00
C PHE A 78 2.34 -9.88 5.10
N SER A 79 3.40 -10.64 5.37
CA SER A 79 4.42 -10.29 6.36
C SER A 79 5.79 -10.38 5.73
N ALA A 80 6.60 -9.33 5.88
CA ALA A 80 7.96 -9.31 5.35
C ALA A 80 8.87 -8.35 6.10
N ASN A 81 10.11 -8.78 6.34
CA ASN A 81 11.16 -7.89 6.84
C ASN A 81 11.75 -7.09 5.67
N ARG A 82 11.98 -5.80 5.90
CA ARG A 82 12.61 -4.89 4.94
C ARG A 82 13.67 -4.06 5.64
N THR A 83 14.65 -3.63 4.87
CA THR A 83 15.74 -2.78 5.36
C THR A 83 15.61 -1.40 4.75
N THR A 84 15.78 -0.35 5.56
CA THR A 84 15.76 1.02 5.06
C THR A 84 16.95 1.32 4.15
N ASN A 85 16.69 2.06 3.08
CA ASN A 85 17.74 2.52 2.15
C ASN A 85 18.48 3.75 2.69
N ARG A 86 19.37 4.35 1.87
CA ARG A 86 20.15 5.55 2.22
C ARG A 86 19.33 6.77 2.67
N PHE A 87 18.04 6.81 2.35
CA PHE A 87 17.10 7.87 2.71
C PHE A 87 16.19 7.47 3.89
N GLY A 88 16.52 6.38 4.59
CA GLY A 88 15.70 5.82 5.66
C GLY A 88 14.36 5.25 5.21
N MET A 89 14.15 5.07 3.90
CA MET A 89 12.89 4.56 3.36
C MET A 89 12.92 3.04 3.28
N TYR A 90 11.86 2.40 3.75
CA TYR A 90 11.58 0.98 3.49
C TYR A 90 10.41 0.85 2.52
N LYS A 91 10.41 -0.23 1.73
CA LYS A 91 9.40 -0.49 0.72
C LYS A 91 9.11 -1.99 0.60
N LEU A 92 7.84 -2.35 0.47
CA LEU A 92 7.35 -3.66 0.11
C LEU A 92 6.46 -3.54 -1.11
N GLU A 93 6.76 -4.31 -2.15
CA GLU A 93 5.89 -4.48 -3.31
C GLU A 93 5.18 -5.81 -3.19
N ILE A 94 3.85 -5.77 -3.27
CA ILE A 94 2.99 -6.93 -3.30
C ILE A 94 2.42 -7.00 -4.71
N PRO A 95 2.60 -8.13 -5.42
CA PRO A 95 2.08 -8.29 -6.78
C PRO A 95 0.55 -8.19 -6.77
N SER A 96 -0.04 -7.93 -7.92
CA SER A 96 -1.49 -7.95 -8.09
C SER A 96 -2.05 -9.31 -7.64
N VAL A 97 -2.96 -9.27 -6.67
CA VAL A 97 -3.67 -10.46 -6.16
C VAL A 97 -5.15 -10.30 -6.45
N ASP A 98 -5.79 -11.39 -6.88
CA ASP A 98 -7.19 -11.38 -7.24
C ASP A 98 -8.10 -11.02 -6.06
N GLY A 99 -9.05 -10.10 -6.31
CA GLY A 99 -10.06 -9.70 -5.34
C GLY A 99 -9.61 -8.63 -4.34
N ILE A 100 -8.33 -8.25 -4.29
CA ILE A 100 -7.88 -7.13 -3.47
C ILE A 100 -8.25 -5.81 -4.14
N GLN A 101 -9.12 -5.05 -3.48
CA GLN A 101 -9.46 -3.68 -3.84
C GLN A 101 -8.76 -2.72 -2.86
N CYS A 102 -8.34 -1.56 -3.34
CA CYS A 102 -7.66 -0.55 -2.52
C CYS A 102 -8.27 0.84 -2.77
N ALA A 103 -8.18 1.72 -1.77
CA ALA A 103 -8.66 3.09 -1.81
C ALA A 103 -10.15 3.22 -2.24
N THR A 104 -10.95 2.21 -1.91
CA THR A 104 -12.41 2.16 -2.07
C THR A 104 -13.04 1.93 -0.70
N GLU A 105 -14.35 2.13 -0.54
CA GLU A 105 -15.05 1.84 0.73
C GLU A 105 -14.89 0.37 1.16
N SER A 106 -14.84 -0.57 0.21
CA SER A 106 -14.53 -1.99 0.44
C SER A 106 -13.11 -2.25 0.98
N ALA A 107 -12.19 -1.31 0.76
CA ALA A 107 -10.81 -1.38 1.22
C ALA A 107 -10.61 -0.84 2.64
N LEU A 108 -11.63 -0.26 3.28
CA LEU A 108 -11.55 0.27 4.65
C LEU A 108 -11.20 -0.79 5.70
N GLU A 109 -11.39 -2.07 5.39
CA GLU A 109 -10.99 -3.19 6.24
C GLU A 109 -9.56 -3.70 5.95
N SER A 110 -8.91 -3.19 4.90
CA SER A 110 -7.53 -3.52 4.59
C SER A 110 -6.59 -2.56 5.32
N SER A 111 -5.53 -3.10 5.94
CA SER A 111 -4.57 -2.30 6.70
C SER A 111 -3.16 -2.82 6.62
N CYS A 112 -2.19 -1.92 6.74
CA CYS A 112 -0.78 -2.20 6.84
C CYS A 112 -0.18 -1.51 8.07
N GLN A 113 0.79 -2.18 8.68
CA GLN A 113 1.55 -1.67 9.80
C GLN A 113 3.01 -2.07 9.66
N ALA A 114 3.91 -1.24 10.15
CA ALA A 114 5.32 -1.59 10.27
C ALA A 114 5.79 -1.47 11.72
N SER A 115 6.74 -2.33 12.09
CA SER A 115 7.37 -2.35 13.42
C SER A 115 8.89 -2.34 13.30
N LEU A 116 9.55 -1.57 14.16
CA LEU A 116 11.00 -1.55 14.31
C LEU A 116 11.49 -2.88 14.88
N MET A 117 12.44 -3.49 14.18
CA MET A 117 13.10 -4.72 14.60
C MET A 117 14.48 -4.41 15.17
N TRP A 118 15.38 -3.94 14.32
CA TRP A 118 16.78 -3.77 14.66
C TRP A 118 17.44 -2.63 13.89
N THR A 119 18.46 -2.02 14.50
CA THR A 119 19.31 -1.01 13.85
C THR A 119 20.77 -1.24 14.21
N SER A 120 21.65 -0.98 13.25
CA SER A 120 23.11 -1.00 13.44
C SER A 120 23.66 0.31 14.02
N SER A 121 22.84 1.37 14.06
CA SER A 121 23.26 2.68 14.59
C SER A 121 23.52 2.59 16.09
N SER A 122 24.74 2.92 16.55
CA SER A 122 25.03 2.97 17.99
C SER A 122 24.58 4.27 18.66
N SER A 123 24.47 5.35 17.88
CA SER A 123 24.12 6.68 18.38
C SER A 123 22.61 6.93 18.43
N CYS A 124 21.81 6.13 17.73
CA CYS A 124 20.35 6.28 17.67
C CYS A 124 19.66 4.92 17.57
N ASN A 125 19.53 4.26 18.72
CA ASN A 125 19.09 2.87 18.86
C ASN A 125 18.00 2.63 19.91
N VAL A 126 17.55 3.65 20.63
CA VAL A 126 16.42 3.50 21.55
C VAL A 126 15.13 3.70 20.74
N PRO A 127 14.22 2.72 20.65
CA PRO A 127 12.96 2.92 19.92
C PRO A 127 12.13 4.06 20.56
N GLY A 128 11.63 4.99 19.73
CA GLY A 128 10.56 5.91 20.12
C GLY A 128 9.22 5.32 19.69
N TYR A 129 8.74 5.67 18.50
CA TYR A 129 7.62 4.94 17.90
C TYR A 129 8.10 3.61 17.33
N ARG A 130 7.83 2.53 18.09
CA ARG A 130 8.17 1.17 17.68
C ARG A 130 7.29 0.66 16.54
N THR A 131 6.04 1.10 16.47
CA THR A 131 5.05 0.59 15.52
C THR A 131 4.29 1.76 14.91
N THR A 132 3.95 1.66 13.63
CA THR A 132 3.23 2.73 12.92
C THR A 132 1.82 2.87 13.46
N THR A 133 1.39 4.10 13.68
CA THR A 133 0.08 4.43 14.28
C THR A 133 -0.99 4.66 13.23
N ASN A 134 -0.60 5.15 12.05
CA ASN A 134 -1.51 5.51 10.97
C ASN A 134 -0.94 5.08 9.62
N GLU A 135 -1.84 5.00 8.64
CA GLU A 135 -1.51 4.81 7.24
C GLU A 135 -2.40 5.69 6.36
N ILE A 136 -1.95 5.92 5.12
CA ILE A 136 -2.72 6.59 4.09
C ILE A 136 -2.67 5.70 2.84
N ALA A 137 -3.84 5.31 2.34
CA ALA A 137 -3.98 4.52 1.12
C ALA A 137 -4.42 5.41 -0.05
N ILE A 138 -3.68 5.38 -1.16
CA ILE A 138 -3.94 6.19 -2.36
C ILE A 138 -3.85 5.28 -3.59
N LYS A 139 -4.83 5.36 -4.51
CA LYS A 139 -4.78 4.64 -5.79
C LYS A 139 -4.39 5.58 -6.92
N SER A 140 -3.34 5.25 -7.66
CA SER A 140 -3.02 5.87 -8.96
C SER A 140 -3.93 5.27 -10.03
N GLU A 141 -4.78 6.08 -10.64
CA GLU A 141 -5.64 5.64 -11.76
C GLU A 141 -4.83 5.32 -13.02
N ARG A 142 -3.73 6.03 -13.27
CA ARG A 142 -2.93 5.88 -14.49
C ARG A 142 -2.16 4.57 -14.51
N ASP A 143 -1.55 4.22 -13.39
CA ASP A 143 -0.64 3.07 -13.29
C ASP A 143 -1.31 1.84 -12.67
N ASN A 144 -2.55 1.99 -12.20
CA ASN A 144 -3.29 0.98 -11.43
C ASN A 144 -2.44 0.44 -10.26
N VAL A 145 -1.86 1.36 -9.47
CA VAL A 145 -1.04 1.05 -8.30
C VAL A 145 -1.68 1.64 -7.05
N CYS A 146 -1.68 0.88 -5.97
CA CYS A 146 -2.05 1.34 -4.63
C CYS A 146 -0.81 1.66 -3.82
N PHE A 147 -0.77 2.84 -3.24
CA PHE A 147 0.26 3.24 -2.30
C PHE A 147 -0.30 3.26 -0.89
N TYR A 148 0.28 2.48 0.00
CA TYR A 148 0.07 2.54 1.44
C TYR A 148 1.28 3.24 2.06
N SER A 149 1.09 4.50 2.44
CA SER A 149 2.10 5.31 3.11
C SER A 149 1.89 5.23 4.61
N LEU A 150 2.83 4.62 5.33
CA LEU A 150 2.76 4.45 6.77
C LEU A 150 3.36 5.66 7.50
N SER A 151 2.84 5.96 8.70
CA SER A 151 3.41 6.98 9.59
C SER A 151 4.88 6.69 9.88
N ALA A 152 5.72 7.72 9.98
CA ALA A 152 7.14 7.54 10.22
C ALA A 152 7.43 6.87 11.58
N LEU A 153 8.39 5.94 11.58
CA LEU A 153 8.95 5.34 12.80
C LEU A 153 10.21 6.11 13.21
N ASN A 154 10.59 5.99 14.48
CA ASN A 154 11.83 6.63 14.92
C ASN A 154 12.59 5.87 16.01
N TYR A 155 13.90 6.06 15.96
CA TYR A 155 14.78 5.83 17.09
C TYR A 155 15.18 7.18 17.69
N ARG A 156 15.69 7.14 18.92
CA ARG A 156 16.26 8.29 19.62
C ARG A 156 17.61 7.91 20.25
N PRO A 157 18.48 8.90 20.54
CA PRO A 157 19.70 8.65 21.30
C PRO A 157 19.38 8.29 22.76
N ASN A 158 20.30 7.59 23.42
CA ASN A 158 20.18 7.29 24.85
C ASN A 158 20.28 8.55 25.74
N GLN A 159 20.97 9.58 25.27
CA GLN A 159 21.11 10.86 25.96
C GLN A 159 20.85 12.01 25.00
N ILE A 160 20.09 13.00 25.46
CA ILE A 160 19.75 14.19 24.68
C ILE A 160 20.88 15.21 24.81
N ASN A 161 21.33 15.76 23.67
CA ASN A 161 22.26 16.88 23.67
C ASN A 161 21.49 18.20 23.94
N LYS A 162 21.55 18.68 25.19
CA LYS A 162 20.87 19.91 25.61
C LYS A 162 21.32 21.17 24.86
N ALA A 163 22.57 21.23 24.39
CA ALA A 163 23.04 22.38 23.63
C ALA A 163 22.42 22.46 22.21
N LEU A 164 21.99 21.32 21.68
CA LEU A 164 21.42 21.20 20.33
C LEU A 164 19.89 21.19 20.35
N CYS A 165 19.29 20.60 21.39
CA CYS A 165 17.83 20.48 21.53
C CYS A 165 17.23 21.51 22.50
N GLY A 166 18.07 22.34 23.14
CA GLY A 166 17.64 23.37 24.08
C GLY A 166 17.18 24.63 23.35
N ASN A 167 15.87 24.85 23.38
CA ASN A 167 15.27 26.17 23.60
C ASN A 167 14.16 25.97 24.64
#